data_AF-A0A6G1WVD7-F1
#
_entry.id   AF-A0A6G1WVD7-F1
#
_cell.length_a   1.000
_cell.length_b   1.000
_cell.length_c   1.000
_cell.angle_alpha   90.00
_cell.angle_beta   90.00
_cell.angle_gamma   90.00
#
_symmetry.space_group_name_H-M   'P 1'
#
loop_
_entity.id
_entity.type
_entity.pdbx_description
1 polymer ?
#
loop_
_entity_poly.entity_id
_entity_poly.type
_entity_poly.pdbx_seq_one_letter_code
_entity_poly.pdbx_strand_id
1 'polypeptide(L)' 'MGTMVTRYRIEDEVGRVLTDEGFFSYEIEDALQFRCEDEAIEEARSFPGTAVERFQRYSTFPDFFASEALSIERSAA' A
#
# COMPACT_ATOMS: atom_id res chain seq x y z
N MET A 1 -1.52 -22.93 -4.41
CA MET A 1 -1.89 -22.16 -3.20
C MET A 1 -1.36 -20.75 -3.41
N GLY A 2 -2.22 -19.73 -3.35
CA GLY A 2 -1.78 -18.35 -3.56
C GLY A 2 -0.80 -17.91 -2.48
N THR A 3 0.06 -16.95 -2.81
CA THR A 3 1.00 -16.34 -1.87
C THR A 3 0.38 -15.07 -1.31
N MET A 4 0.50 -14.88 0.00
CA MET A 4 0.10 -13.62 0.63
C MET A 4 1.13 -12.55 0.25
N VAL A 5 0.69 -11.49 -0.40
CA VAL A 5 1.56 -10.36 -0.79
C VAL A 5 1.18 -9.13 0.02
N THR A 6 2.20 -8.39 0.47
CA THR A 6 2.02 -7.08 1.10
C THR A 6 1.98 -6.03 0.00
N ARG A 7 1.01 -5.12 0.08
CA ARG A 7 0.84 -4.00 -0.84
C ARG A 7 0.61 -2.72 -0.04
N TYR A 8 0.94 -1.61 -0.65
CA TYR A 8 0.78 -0.29 -0.07
C TYR A 8 -0.10 0.53 -1.00
N ARG A 9 -0.99 1.33 -0.43
CA ARG A 9 -1.84 2.28 -1.15
C ARG A 9 -1.79 3.62 -0.45
N ILE A 10 -2.05 4.68 -1.18
CA ILE A 10 -2.10 6.03 -0.62
C ILE A 10 -3.55 6.38 -0.36
N GLU A 11 -3.85 6.82 0.85
CA GLU A 11 -5.17 7.24 1.30
C GLU A 11 -5.13 8.69 1.78
N ASP A 12 -6.09 9.48 1.35
CA ASP A 12 -6.29 10.87 1.77
C ASP A 12 -7.00 10.93 3.14
N GLU A 13 -6.99 12.10 3.80
CA GLU A 13 -7.64 12.29 5.11
C GLU A 13 -9.14 11.92 5.13
N VAL A 14 -9.80 11.92 3.97
CA VAL A 14 -11.22 11.61 3.78
C VAL A 14 -11.47 10.10 3.58
N GLY A 15 -10.41 9.27 3.52
CA GLY A 15 -10.54 7.83 3.23
C GLY A 15 -10.65 7.53 1.73
N ARG A 16 -10.15 8.42 0.87
CA ARG A 16 -10.11 8.22 -0.59
C ARG A 16 -8.75 7.66 -0.98
N VAL A 17 -8.72 6.69 -1.88
CA VAL A 17 -7.49 6.09 -2.38
C VAL A 17 -6.99 6.84 -3.61
N LEU A 18 -5.66 6.99 -3.73
CA LEU A 18 -5.04 7.48 -4.95
C LEU A 18 -5.18 6.43 -6.06
N THR A 19 -5.63 6.82 -7.25
CA THR A 19 -5.73 5.98 -8.44
C THR A 19 -4.45 6.06 -9.27
N ASP A 20 -4.26 5.11 -10.20
CA ASP A 20 -3.12 5.12 -11.14
C ASP A 20 -3.09 6.38 -12.02
N GLU A 21 -4.26 6.97 -12.27
CA GLU A 21 -4.42 8.23 -12.99
C GLU A 21 -4.02 9.47 -12.16
N GLY A 22 -3.64 9.30 -10.88
CA GLY A 22 -3.16 10.38 -10.02
C GLY A 22 -4.25 11.24 -9.39
N PHE A 23 -5.46 10.71 -9.21
CA PHE A 23 -6.56 11.38 -8.50
C PHE A 23 -7.11 10.52 -7.35
N PHE A 24 -7.86 11.13 -6.43
CA PHE A 24 -8.43 10.42 -5.28
C PHE A 24 -9.85 9.94 -5.57
N SER A 25 -10.09 8.64 -5.47
CA SER A 25 -11.40 8.00 -5.63
C SER A 25 -11.76 7.12 -4.43
N TYR A 26 -13.03 6.73 -4.32
CA TYR A 26 -13.48 5.72 -3.35
C TYR A 26 -13.36 4.29 -3.92
N GLU A 27 -13.01 4.16 -5.19
CA GLU A 27 -12.87 2.89 -5.88
C GLU A 27 -11.54 2.22 -5.52
N ILE A 28 -11.59 1.37 -4.49
CA ILE A 28 -10.42 0.63 -3.98
C ILE A 28 -9.81 -0.31 -5.03
N GLU A 29 -10.62 -0.78 -5.98
CA GLU A 29 -10.14 -1.67 -7.05
C GLU A 29 -9.18 -0.99 -8.01
N ASP A 30 -9.35 0.32 -8.22
CA ASP A 30 -8.51 1.16 -9.09
C ASP A 30 -7.41 1.88 -8.30
N ALA A 31 -7.30 1.60 -6.99
CA ALA A 31 -6.27 2.17 -6.16
C ALA A 31 -4.87 1.81 -6.70
N LEU A 32 -4.01 2.83 -6.75
CA LEU A 32 -2.60 2.69 -7.02
C LEU A 32 -1.96 1.85 -5.92
N GLN A 33 -1.42 0.70 -6.32
CA GLN A 33 -0.93 -0.34 -5.43
C GLN A 33 0.57 -0.53 -5.62
N PHE A 34 1.33 -0.06 -4.63
CA PHE A 34 2.76 -0.22 -4.59
C PHE A 34 3.15 -1.57 -3.98
N ARG A 35 4.26 -2.12 -4.44
CA ARG A 35 4.88 -3.31 -3.82
C ARG A 35 5.82 -2.93 -2.68
N CYS A 36 6.36 -1.72 -2.74
CA CYS A 36 7.32 -1.20 -1.78
C CYS A 36 6.71 -0.06 -0.97
N GLU A 37 6.97 -0.05 0.33
CA GLU A 37 6.51 1.02 1.23
C GLU A 37 7.16 2.36 0.86
N ASP A 38 8.47 2.34 0.58
CA ASP A 38 9.25 3.53 0.27
C ASP A 38 8.73 4.23 -1.00
N GLU A 39 8.40 3.44 -2.03
CA GLU A 39 7.81 3.94 -3.28
C GLU A 39 6.44 4.61 -3.05
N ALA A 40 5.60 4.00 -2.19
CA ALA A 40 4.34 4.60 -1.78
C ALA A 40 4.54 5.89 -0.96
N ILE A 41 5.56 5.94 -0.09
CA ILE A 41 5.87 7.12 0.71
C ILE A 41 6.39 8.26 -0.17
N GLU A 42 7.26 7.96 -1.13
CA GLU A 42 7.75 8.95 -2.10
C GLU A 42 6.58 9.56 -2.87
N GLU A 43 5.66 8.74 -3.36
CA GLU A 43 4.50 9.25 -4.08
C GLU A 43 3.56 10.02 -3.14
N ALA A 44 3.32 9.55 -1.92
CA ALA A 44 2.50 10.25 -0.92
C ALA A 44 3.06 11.64 -0.58
N ARG A 45 4.38 11.86 -0.68
CA ARG A 45 4.97 13.20 -0.48
C ARG A 45 4.54 14.22 -1.53
N SER A 46 4.17 13.77 -2.73
CA SER A 46 3.60 14.63 -3.77
C SER A 46 2.20 15.14 -3.40
N PHE A 47 1.52 14.47 -2.47
CA PHE A 47 0.14 14.76 -2.08
C PHE A 47 0.04 15.16 -0.59
N PRO A 48 -0.02 16.46 -0.28
CA PRO A 48 -0.13 16.91 1.10
C PRO A 48 -1.47 16.45 1.72
N GLY A 49 -1.41 15.88 2.92
CA GLY A 49 -2.61 15.38 3.63
C GLY A 49 -2.90 13.89 3.42
N THR A 50 -2.05 13.18 2.69
CA THR A 50 -2.19 11.73 2.46
C THR A 50 -1.35 10.88 3.40
N ALA A 51 -1.77 9.64 3.58
CA ALA A 51 -1.13 8.61 4.38
C ALA A 51 -0.96 7.33 3.56
N VAL A 52 0.15 6.61 3.78
CA VAL A 52 0.37 5.30 3.19
C VAL A 52 -0.25 4.22 4.07
N GLU A 53 -1.14 3.43 3.50
CA GLU A 53 -1.76 2.30 4.16
C GLU A 53 -1.20 0.97 3.64
N ARG A 54 -0.77 0.11 4.58
CA ARG A 54 -0.32 -1.25 4.30
C ARG A 54 -1.49 -2.24 4.36
N PHE A 55 -1.64 -3.05 3.33
CA PHE A 55 -2.63 -4.13 3.31
C PHE A 55 -2.06 -5.40 2.68
N GLN A 56 -2.71 -6.54 2.93
CA GLN A 56 -2.26 -7.84 2.43
C GLN A 56 -3.33 -8.43 1.53
N ARG A 57 -2.92 -8.95 0.36
CA ARG A 57 -3.82 -9.58 -0.61
C ARG A 57 -3.34 -10.98 -0.98
N TYR A 58 -4.28 -11.87 -1.26
CA TYR A 58 -3.98 -13.17 -1.86
C TYR A 58 -3.65 -12.98 -3.35
N SER A 59 -2.42 -13.31 -3.76
CA SER A 59 -2.02 -13.32 -5.17
C SER A 59 -1.81 -14.74 -5.66
N THR A 60 -2.32 -15.06 -6.86
CA THR A 60 -2.07 -16.35 -7.53
C THR A 60 -0.69 -16.39 -8.20
N PHE A 61 -0.02 -15.24 -8.33
CA PHE A 61 1.34 -15.16 -8.85
C PHE A 61 2.35 -15.24 -7.70
N PRO A 62 3.34 -16.15 -7.77
CA PRO A 62 4.39 -16.24 -6.76
C PRO A 62 5.25 -14.98 -6.85
N ASP A 63 5.14 -14.12 -5.85
CA ASP A 63 5.94 -12.91 -5.74
C ASP A 63 7.36 -13.33 -5.29
N PHE A 64 8.32 -13.27 -6.21
CA PHE A 64 9.72 -13.60 -5.96
C PHE A 64 10.42 -12.40 -5.32
N PHE A 65 10.07 -12.10 -4.06
CA PHE A 65 10.89 -11.25 -3.20
C PHE A 65 11.08 -11.97 -1.87
N ALA A 66 12.21 -12.66 -1.78
CA ALA A 66 12.83 -12.95 -0.51
C ALA A 66 13.14 -11.63 0.21
N SER A 67 12.98 -11.65 1.54
CA SER A 67 13.66 -10.82 2.57
C SER A 67 12.71 -9.94 3.38
N GLU A 68 12.44 -10.41 4.61
CA GLU A 68 12.73 -9.67 5.85
C GLU A 68 12.52 -8.14 5.82
N ALA A 69 11.30 -7.67 6.07
CA ALA A 69 11.11 -6.40 6.80
C ALA A 69 9.66 -6.28 7.31
N LEU A 70 9.52 -5.79 8.54
CA LEU A 70 8.27 -5.29 9.13
C LEU A 70 7.34 -6.33 9.76
N SER A 71 7.91 -7.14 10.67
CA SER A 71 7.36 -7.18 12.03
C SER A 71 7.34 -5.74 12.57
N ILE A 72 6.27 -5.00 12.30
CA ILE A 72 5.90 -3.88 13.15
C ILE A 72 5.24 -4.52 14.38
N GLU A 73 6.10 -5.01 15.26
CA GLU A 73 5.77 -5.26 16.66
C GLU A 73 5.49 -3.90 17.28
N ARG A 74 4.26 -3.40 17.12
CA ARG A 74 3.74 -2.36 18.00
C ARG A 74 2.92 -3.04 19.08
N SER A 75 3.61 -3.56 20.08
CA SER A 75 3.06 -3.76 21.43
C SER A 75 4.20 -3.58 22.42
N ALA A 76 4.52 -2.30 22.68
CA ALA A 76 5.11 -1.93 23.95
C ALA A 76 3.99 -1.94 25.00
N ALA A 77 4.00 -2.95 25.87
CA ALA A 77 3.36 -2.96 27.18
C ALA A 77 4.03 -4.03 28.05
#